data_AF-M5C4X5-F1
#
_entry.id   AF-M5C4X5-F1
#
_cell.length_a   1.000
_cell.length_b   1.000
_cell.length_c   1.000
_cell.angle_alpha   90.00
_cell.angle_beta   90.00
_cell.angle_gamma   90.00
#
_symmetry.space_group_name_H-M   'P 1'
#
loop_
_entity.id
_entity.type
_entity.pdbx_description
1 polymer ?
#
loop_
_entity_poly.entity_id
_entity_poly.type
_entity_poly.pdbx_seq_one_letter_code
_entity_poly.pdbx_strand_id
1 'polypeptide(L)'
;MNDHQKRRFSKRVVDTLFNTITGKRIAVLGFAFKADTGDTRESAAITLINDFLSEKAFVNVYDPQVPEAQIWQDLQEASPTRPLDQIQKQVNITSSALESCKGAEAIVIATEWKEFTQIDWETVYKSMNKPAFVFDGRLILDAAALRKIGFTVVSIGRGERV
;
A
#
# COMPACT_ATOMS: atom_id res chain seq x y z
N MET A 1 3.00 9.28 12.25
CA MET A 1 1.99 9.96 11.42
C MET A 1 0.72 10.06 12.25
N ASN A 2 0.16 11.26 12.45
CA ASN A 2 -1.10 11.40 13.20
C ASN A 2 -2.30 10.99 12.32
N ASP A 3 -3.44 10.62 12.89
CA ASP A 3 -4.61 10.08 12.19
C ASP A 3 -5.16 10.98 11.08
N HIS A 4 -5.09 12.31 11.27
CA HIS A 4 -5.46 13.27 10.24
C HIS A 4 -4.55 13.15 8.99
N GLN A 5 -3.25 12.88 9.17
CA GLN A 5 -2.34 12.63 8.06
C GLN A 5 -2.64 11.29 7.39
N LYS A 6 -2.95 10.24 8.16
CA LYS A 6 -3.34 8.91 7.65
C LYS A 6 -4.58 9.00 6.74
N ARG A 7 -5.66 9.63 7.21
CA ARG A 7 -6.88 9.83 6.42
C ARG A 7 -6.65 10.68 5.18
N ARG A 8 -5.84 11.74 5.28
CA ARG A 8 -5.49 12.57 4.12
C ARG A 8 -4.69 11.79 3.08
N PHE A 9 -3.85 10.85 3.52
CA PHE A 9 -3.14 9.94 2.62
C PHE A 9 -4.12 9.02 1.90
N SER A 10 -4.99 8.31 2.63
CA SER A 10 -5.98 7.40 2.02
C SER A 10 -6.84 8.14 0.99
N LYS A 11 -7.35 9.32 1.38
CA LYS A 11 -8.13 10.18 0.49
C LYS A 11 -7.35 10.57 -0.76
N ARG A 12 -6.07 10.93 -0.63
CA ARG A 12 -5.24 11.29 -1.78
C ARG A 12 -5.02 10.12 -2.75
N VAL A 13 -4.88 8.90 -2.23
CA VAL A 13 -4.82 7.69 -3.06
C VAL A 13 -6.11 7.53 -3.86
N VAL A 14 -7.27 7.62 -3.20
CA VAL A 14 -8.60 7.52 -3.85
C VAL A 14 -8.80 8.61 -4.89
N ASP A 15 -8.54 9.87 -4.54
CA ASP A 15 -8.71 11.03 -5.43
C ASP A 15 -7.82 10.88 -6.68
N THR A 16 -6.58 10.38 -6.52
CA THR A 16 -5.64 10.17 -7.65
C THR A 16 -6.05 9.01 -8.55
N LEU A 17 -6.67 7.96 -7.99
CA LEU A 17 -7.14 6.80 -8.75
C LEU A 17 -8.53 7.05 -9.36
N PHE A 18 -8.73 8.22 -9.95
CA PHE A 18 -9.95 8.63 -10.66
C PHE A 18 -11.22 8.62 -9.79
N ASN A 19 -11.09 9.00 -8.51
CA ASN A 19 -12.18 9.04 -7.52
C ASN A 19 -12.89 7.70 -7.26
N THR A 20 -12.35 6.57 -7.73
CA THR A 20 -12.87 5.24 -7.38
C THR A 20 -11.78 4.18 -7.44
N ILE A 21 -11.71 3.38 -6.38
CA ILE A 21 -10.83 2.21 -6.28
C ILE A 21 -11.60 0.90 -6.21
N THR A 22 -12.91 0.95 -6.42
CA THR A 22 -13.77 -0.25 -6.46
C THR A 22 -13.27 -1.23 -7.51
N GLY A 23 -13.02 -2.47 -7.09
CA GLY A 23 -12.52 -3.54 -7.95
C GLY A 23 -11.06 -3.42 -8.36
N LYS A 24 -10.35 -2.34 -8.02
CA LYS A 24 -8.92 -2.19 -8.26
C LYS A 24 -8.11 -3.00 -7.23
N ARG A 25 -6.94 -3.46 -7.63
CA ARG A 25 -5.95 -4.12 -6.79
C ARG A 25 -4.85 -3.15 -6.42
N ILE A 26 -4.67 -2.93 -5.12
CA ILE A 26 -3.67 -2.05 -4.54
C ILE A 26 -2.63 -2.91 -3.82
N ALA A 27 -1.37 -2.79 -4.19
CA ALA A 27 -0.26 -3.38 -3.46
C ALA A 27 0.14 -2.45 -2.31
N VAL A 28 0.11 -2.92 -1.08
CA VAL A 28 0.61 -2.21 0.10
C VAL A 28 1.92 -2.86 0.52
N LEU A 29 3.02 -2.12 0.34
CA LEU A 29 4.35 -2.55 0.73
C LEU A 29 4.70 -1.95 2.09
N GLY A 30 4.85 -2.83 3.08
CA GLY A 30 5.02 -2.48 4.48
C GLY A 30 3.71 -2.57 5.26
N PHE A 31 3.78 -3.14 6.45
CA PHE A 31 2.70 -3.24 7.42
C PHE A 31 3.14 -2.79 8.81
N ALA A 32 4.42 -3.00 9.18
CA ALA A 32 4.98 -2.47 10.43
C ALA A 32 4.89 -0.93 10.49
N PHE A 33 4.86 -0.35 11.69
CA PHE A 33 4.73 1.10 11.82
C PHE A 33 5.96 1.88 11.30
N LYS A 34 7.13 1.23 11.32
CA LYS A 34 8.43 1.69 10.78
C LYS A 34 9.29 0.49 10.39
N ALA A 35 10.41 0.72 9.72
CA ALA A 35 11.36 -0.33 9.39
C ALA A 35 12.08 -0.89 10.64
N ASP A 36 12.71 -2.06 10.44
CA ASP A 36 13.50 -2.82 11.41
C ASP A 36 12.73 -3.30 12.66
N THR A 37 11.41 -3.45 12.55
CA THR A 37 10.56 -4.03 13.59
C THR A 37 9.36 -4.76 12.99
N GLY A 38 8.85 -5.77 13.70
CA GLY A 38 7.54 -6.39 13.42
C GLY A 38 6.39 -5.75 14.20
N ASP A 39 6.63 -4.63 14.89
CA ASP A 39 5.60 -3.91 15.65
C ASP A 39 4.63 -3.18 14.71
N THR A 40 3.35 -3.42 14.92
CA THR A 40 2.25 -2.92 14.07
C THR A 40 1.39 -1.89 14.78
N ARG A 41 1.62 -1.64 16.07
CA ARG A 41 0.87 -0.64 16.82
C ARG A 41 1.01 0.72 16.15
N GLU A 42 -0.12 1.41 16.01
CA GLU A 42 -0.20 2.72 15.34
C GLU A 42 0.19 2.71 13.85
N SER A 43 0.28 1.53 13.22
CA SER A 43 0.64 1.43 11.80
C SER A 43 -0.34 2.18 10.91
N ALA A 44 0.21 2.98 9.99
CA ALA A 44 -0.57 3.63 8.95
C ALA A 44 -1.15 2.62 7.95
N ALA A 45 -0.50 1.47 7.74
CA ALA A 45 -0.95 0.44 6.82
C ALA A 45 -2.33 -0.11 7.22
N ILE A 46 -2.56 -0.32 8.52
CA ILE A 46 -3.84 -0.82 9.05
C ILE A 46 -4.99 0.13 8.64
N THR A 47 -4.83 1.43 8.88
CA THR A 47 -5.83 2.45 8.50
C THR A 47 -6.04 2.48 7.00
N LEU A 48 -4.95 2.46 6.22
CA LEU A 48 -5.01 2.52 4.76
C LEU A 48 -5.76 1.34 4.15
N ILE A 49 -5.42 0.14 4.59
CA ILE A 49 -6.06 -1.09 4.11
C ILE A 49 -7.54 -1.04 4.45
N ASN A 50 -7.91 -0.68 5.69
CA ASN A 50 -9.33 -0.61 6.05
C ASN A 50 -10.12 0.41 5.20
N ASP A 51 -9.53 1.57 4.91
CA ASP A 51 -10.13 2.56 4.02
C ASP A 51 -10.31 1.99 2.59
N PHE A 52 -9.28 1.34 2.03
CA PHE A 52 -9.36 0.73 0.70
C PHE A 52 -10.41 -0.37 0.59
N LEU A 53 -10.50 -1.22 1.63
CA LEU A 53 -11.52 -2.27 1.71
C LEU A 53 -12.94 -1.70 1.75
N SER A 54 -13.13 -0.57 2.44
CA SER A 54 -14.41 0.13 2.53
C SER A 54 -14.86 0.67 1.17
N GLU A 55 -13.91 1.11 0.34
CA GLU A 55 -14.11 1.51 -1.06
C GLU A 55 -14.16 0.32 -2.05
N LYS A 56 -14.26 -0.91 -1.54
CA LYS A 56 -14.37 -2.16 -2.32
C LYS A 56 -13.17 -2.46 -3.21
N ALA A 57 -11.97 -1.99 -2.84
CA ALA A 57 -10.73 -2.40 -3.46
C ALA A 57 -10.32 -3.81 -3.00
N PHE A 58 -9.44 -4.43 -3.77
CA PHE A 58 -8.62 -5.58 -3.37
C PHE A 58 -7.25 -5.09 -2.94
N VAL A 59 -6.69 -5.70 -1.90
CA VAL A 59 -5.38 -5.33 -1.37
C VAL A 59 -4.47 -6.54 -1.40
N ASN A 60 -3.32 -6.42 -2.03
CA ASN A 60 -2.20 -7.31 -1.77
C ASN A 60 -1.30 -6.64 -0.74
N VAL A 61 -0.89 -7.34 0.31
CA VAL A 61 0.00 -6.79 1.34
C VAL A 61 1.26 -7.64 1.46
N TYR A 62 2.40 -6.97 1.66
CA TYR A 62 3.67 -7.61 1.96
C TYR A 62 4.39 -6.81 3.03
N ASP A 63 4.88 -7.48 4.06
CA ASP A 63 5.84 -6.94 5.02
C ASP A 63 6.90 -8.01 5.35
N PRO A 64 8.19 -7.66 5.38
CA PRO A 64 9.27 -8.64 5.60
C PRO A 64 9.36 -9.16 7.04
N GLN A 65 8.77 -8.49 8.03
CA GLN A 65 8.98 -8.78 9.45
C GLN A 65 7.69 -8.98 10.26
N VAL A 66 6.53 -8.58 9.74
CA VAL A 66 5.24 -8.81 10.40
C VAL A 66 4.67 -10.18 10.04
N PRO A 67 4.41 -11.07 11.02
CA PRO A 67 3.79 -12.37 10.76
C PRO A 67 2.37 -12.23 10.21
N GLU A 68 1.98 -13.12 9.30
CA GLU A 68 0.63 -13.17 8.73
C GLU A 68 -0.48 -13.20 9.79
N ALA A 69 -0.30 -13.96 10.87
CA ALA A 69 -1.27 -14.02 11.96
C ALA A 69 -1.50 -12.66 12.63
N GLN A 70 -0.45 -11.84 12.78
CA GLN A 70 -0.55 -10.49 13.33
C GLN A 70 -1.29 -9.56 12.36
N ILE A 71 -0.98 -9.64 11.06
CA ILE A 71 -1.68 -8.87 10.02
C ILE A 71 -3.19 -9.14 10.07
N TRP A 72 -3.60 -10.42 10.15
CA TRP A 72 -5.02 -10.77 10.22
C TRP A 72 -5.69 -10.26 11.50
N GLN A 73 -5.02 -10.38 12.65
CA GLN A 73 -5.53 -9.87 13.92
C GLN A 73 -5.75 -8.36 13.88
N ASP A 74 -4.76 -7.60 13.42
CA ASP A 74 -4.81 -6.14 13.38
C ASP A 74 -5.88 -5.63 12.40
N LEU A 75 -6.01 -6.29 11.23
CA LEU A 75 -7.04 -5.92 10.26
C LEU A 75 -8.46 -6.22 10.77
N GLN A 76 -8.63 -7.32 11.52
CA GLN A 76 -9.90 -7.66 12.15
C GLN A 76 -10.25 -6.68 13.28
N GLU A 77 -9.28 -6.32 14.12
CA GLU A 77 -9.46 -5.35 15.20
C GLU A 77 -9.85 -3.97 14.66
N ALA A 78 -9.20 -3.53 13.57
CA ALA A 78 -9.52 -2.27 12.90
C ALA A 78 -10.89 -2.26 12.19
N SER A 79 -11.49 -3.44 11.96
CA SER A 79 -12.76 -3.60 11.24
C SER A 79 -13.76 -4.45 12.03
N PRO A 80 -14.18 -4.04 13.25
CA PRO A 80 -14.95 -4.90 14.16
C PRO A 80 -16.32 -5.31 13.60
N THR A 81 -16.86 -4.56 12.65
CA THR A 81 -18.14 -4.85 11.98
C THR A 81 -17.99 -5.66 10.70
N ARG A 82 -16.75 -5.92 10.23
CA ARG A 82 -16.46 -6.71 9.04
C ARG A 82 -15.92 -8.07 9.48
N PRO A 83 -16.64 -9.18 9.23
CA PRO A 83 -16.16 -10.52 9.53
C PRO A 83 -14.84 -10.85 8.82
N LEU A 84 -14.00 -11.66 9.45
CA LEU A 84 -12.67 -12.03 8.93
C LEU A 84 -12.76 -12.64 7.53
N ASP A 85 -13.77 -13.48 7.25
CA ASP A 85 -13.96 -14.11 5.95
C ASP A 85 -14.24 -13.09 4.84
N GLN A 86 -14.83 -11.94 5.17
CA GLN A 86 -15.02 -10.84 4.22
C GLN A 86 -13.72 -10.07 4.00
N ILE A 87 -12.91 -9.86 5.04
CA ILE A 87 -11.57 -9.27 4.90
C ILE A 87 -10.71 -10.15 3.99
N GLN A 88 -10.70 -11.46 4.23
CA GLN A 88 -9.92 -12.44 3.46
C GLN A 88 -10.35 -12.55 1.99
N LYS A 89 -11.59 -12.19 1.64
CA LYS A 89 -12.04 -12.10 0.23
C LYS A 89 -11.42 -10.93 -0.52
N GLN A 90 -10.97 -9.88 0.19
CA GLN A 90 -10.43 -8.66 -0.41
C GLN A 90 -8.93 -8.48 -0.16
N VAL A 91 -8.37 -9.05 0.91
CA VAL A 91 -6.96 -8.97 1.28
C VAL A 91 -6.25 -10.27 0.92
N ASN A 92 -5.10 -10.15 0.28
CA ASN A 92 -4.17 -11.24 0.04
C ASN A 92 -2.80 -10.89 0.65
N ILE A 93 -2.33 -11.68 1.60
CA ILE A 93 -0.98 -11.55 2.15
C ILE A 93 -0.04 -12.32 1.23
N THR A 94 0.98 -11.64 0.73
CA THR A 94 1.91 -12.17 -0.28
C THR A 94 3.28 -12.42 0.33
N SER A 95 4.10 -13.24 -0.33
CA SER A 95 5.41 -13.65 0.18
C SER A 95 6.56 -12.72 -0.21
N SER A 96 6.32 -11.79 -1.15
CA SER A 96 7.32 -10.83 -1.62
C SER A 96 6.69 -9.55 -2.17
N ALA A 97 7.47 -8.48 -2.23
CA ALA A 97 7.05 -7.22 -2.84
C ALA A 97 6.67 -7.38 -4.32
N LEU A 98 7.41 -8.20 -5.07
CA LEU A 98 7.14 -8.47 -6.50
C LEU A 98 5.78 -9.14 -6.69
N GLU A 99 5.45 -10.15 -5.88
CA GLU A 99 4.14 -10.81 -5.92
C GLU A 99 3.01 -9.85 -5.56
N SER A 100 3.21 -9.01 -4.53
CA SER A 100 2.24 -8.01 -4.12
C SER A 100 1.88 -7.06 -5.26
N CYS A 101 2.88 -6.64 -6.05
CA CYS A 101 2.68 -5.68 -7.15
C CYS A 101 2.08 -6.30 -8.42
N LYS A 102 2.13 -7.62 -8.61
CA LYS A 102 1.68 -8.27 -9.85
C LYS A 102 0.18 -8.03 -10.08
N GLY A 103 -0.15 -7.47 -11.24
CA GLY A 103 -1.52 -7.15 -11.64
C GLY A 103 -2.19 -6.04 -10.81
N ALA A 104 -1.43 -5.31 -9.99
CA ALA A 104 -1.95 -4.15 -9.27
C ALA A 104 -2.03 -2.92 -10.18
N GLU A 105 -2.98 -2.02 -9.92
CA GLU A 105 -3.05 -0.69 -10.53
C GLU A 105 -2.20 0.33 -9.75
N ALA A 106 -2.04 0.13 -8.45
CA ALA A 106 -1.35 1.05 -7.57
C ALA A 106 -0.46 0.32 -6.56
N ILE A 107 0.67 0.93 -6.26
CA ILE A 107 1.56 0.54 -5.17
C ILE A 107 1.55 1.66 -4.12
N VAL A 108 1.43 1.29 -2.86
CA VAL A 108 1.51 2.18 -1.70
C VAL A 108 2.68 1.75 -0.83
N ILE A 109 3.67 2.63 -0.67
CA ILE A 109 4.75 2.43 0.30
C ILE A 109 4.29 2.92 1.66
N ALA A 110 3.97 1.98 2.56
CA ALA A 110 3.46 2.26 3.89
C ALA A 110 4.55 2.20 4.97
N THR A 111 5.69 1.56 4.70
CA THR A 111 6.82 1.43 5.64
C THR A 111 8.15 1.54 4.89
N GLU A 112 9.13 2.22 5.48
CA GLU A 112 10.42 2.57 4.88
C GLU A 112 11.45 1.42 4.86
N TRP A 113 11.04 0.20 4.49
CA TRP A 113 11.96 -0.94 4.40
C TRP A 113 13.02 -0.71 3.30
N LYS A 114 14.30 -0.94 3.63
CA LYS A 114 15.41 -0.80 2.68
C LYS A 114 15.24 -1.67 1.45
N GLU A 115 14.66 -2.86 1.59
CA GLU A 115 14.36 -3.77 0.49
C GLU A 115 13.54 -3.08 -0.63
N PHE A 116 12.62 -2.18 -0.28
CA PHE A 116 11.76 -1.52 -1.26
C PHE A 116 12.53 -0.56 -2.18
N THR A 117 13.67 -0.06 -1.75
CA THR A 117 14.58 0.76 -2.59
C THR A 117 15.40 -0.09 -3.57
N GLN A 118 15.43 -1.41 -3.37
CA GLN A 118 16.25 -2.35 -4.14
C GLN A 118 15.43 -3.22 -5.09
N ILE A 119 14.12 -3.00 -5.14
CA ILE A 119 13.21 -3.70 -6.06
C ILE A 119 13.59 -3.41 -7.52
N ASP A 120 13.51 -4.44 -8.36
CA ASP A 120 13.53 -4.26 -9.82
C ASP A 120 12.22 -3.64 -10.30
N TRP A 121 12.20 -2.30 -10.30
CA TRP A 121 11.02 -1.51 -10.66
C TRP A 121 10.61 -1.63 -12.13
N GLU A 122 11.50 -2.02 -13.03
CA GLU A 122 11.12 -2.29 -14.43
C GLU A 122 10.29 -3.56 -14.54
N THR A 123 10.70 -4.62 -13.83
CA THR A 123 9.94 -5.87 -13.76
C THR A 123 8.60 -5.64 -13.08
N VAL A 124 8.57 -4.89 -11.97
CA VAL A 124 7.31 -4.48 -11.32
C VAL A 124 6.41 -3.76 -12.32
N TYR A 125 6.93 -2.74 -13.01
CA TYR A 125 6.15 -1.99 -13.99
C TYR A 125 5.56 -2.91 -15.05
N LYS A 126 6.36 -3.81 -15.65
CA LYS A 126 5.88 -4.74 -16.69
C LYS A 126 4.75 -5.66 -16.20
N SER A 127 4.72 -5.99 -14.91
CA SER A 127 3.72 -6.88 -14.32
C SER A 127 2.43 -6.21 -13.83
N MET A 128 2.38 -4.87 -13.76
CA MET A 128 1.24 -4.10 -13.28
C MET A 128 0.24 -3.73 -14.38
N ASN A 129 -1.02 -3.53 -13.99
CA ASN A 129 -2.04 -2.95 -14.85
C ASN A 129 -1.71 -1.48 -15.17
N LYS A 130 -2.17 -0.99 -16.33
CA LYS A 130 -1.90 0.38 -16.79
C LYS A 130 -3.16 1.26 -16.77
N PRO A 131 -3.05 2.55 -16.41
CA PRO A 131 -1.84 3.23 -15.92
C PRO A 131 -1.38 2.72 -14.54
N ALA A 132 -0.06 2.63 -14.31
CA ALA A 132 0.53 2.12 -13.07
C ALA A 132 0.94 3.28 -12.16
N PHE A 133 0.44 3.27 -10.92
CA PHE A 133 0.68 4.31 -9.93
C PHE A 133 1.60 3.85 -8.81
N VAL A 134 2.43 4.76 -8.32
CA VAL A 134 3.22 4.56 -7.09
C VAL A 134 2.95 5.74 -6.16
N PHE A 135 2.46 5.44 -4.97
CA PHE A 135 2.25 6.37 -3.86
C PHE A 135 3.33 6.14 -2.82
N ASP A 136 4.32 7.01 -2.79
CA ASP A 136 5.40 6.93 -1.82
C ASP A 136 5.06 7.79 -0.59
N GLY A 137 4.56 7.12 0.46
CA GLY A 137 4.24 7.73 1.75
C GLY A 137 5.43 7.91 2.68
N ARG A 138 6.59 7.36 2.34
CA ARG A 138 7.79 7.36 3.17
C ARG A 138 8.97 8.12 2.54
N LEU A 139 8.81 8.57 1.29
CA LEU A 139 9.80 9.35 0.54
C LEU A 139 11.14 8.62 0.39
N ILE A 140 11.10 7.31 0.18
CA ILE A 140 12.29 6.45 0.04
C ILE A 140 12.62 6.11 -1.41
N LEU A 141 11.70 6.33 -2.36
CA LEU A 141 11.88 5.96 -3.76
C LEU A 141 12.41 7.13 -4.60
N ASP A 142 13.21 6.82 -5.62
CA ASP A 142 13.60 7.78 -6.65
C ASP A 142 12.44 8.01 -7.63
N ALA A 143 11.64 9.03 -7.35
CA ALA A 143 10.50 9.40 -8.18
C ALA A 143 10.89 9.74 -9.63
N ALA A 144 12.09 10.29 -9.88
CA ALA A 144 12.53 10.62 -11.24
C ALA A 144 12.86 9.35 -12.03
N ALA A 145 13.53 8.39 -11.41
CA ALA A 145 13.79 7.08 -12.01
C ALA A 145 12.48 6.34 -12.32
N LEU A 146 11.54 6.28 -11.39
CA LEU A 146 10.25 5.62 -11.59
C LEU A 146 9.41 6.28 -12.69
N ARG A 147 9.40 7.61 -12.77
CA ARG A 147 8.72 8.35 -13.85
C ARG A 147 9.34 8.05 -15.22
N LYS A 148 10.66 7.86 -15.31
CA LYS A 148 11.34 7.45 -16.56
C LYS A 148 10.92 6.04 -17.02
N ILE A 149 10.65 5.13 -16.09
CA ILE A 149 10.13 3.78 -16.40
C ILE A 149 8.68 3.88 -16.94
N GLY A 150 7.91 4.87 -16.47
CA GLY A 150 6.54 5.14 -16.91
C GLY A 150 5.51 5.15 -15.79
N PHE A 151 5.93 5.06 -14.52
CA PHE A 151 5.01 5.18 -13.40
C PHE A 151 4.46 6.59 -13.27
N THR A 152 3.19 6.68 -12.87
CA THR A 152 2.66 7.91 -12.27
C THR A 152 3.02 7.92 -10.79
N VAL A 153 3.99 8.75 -10.42
CA VAL A 153 4.51 8.79 -9.04
C VAL A 153 3.94 9.96 -8.27
N VAL A 154 3.30 9.66 -7.14
CA VAL A 154 2.80 10.63 -6.17
C VAL A 154 3.59 10.47 -4.88
N SER A 155 4.46 11.44 -4.61
CA SER A 155 5.18 11.52 -3.34
C SER A 155 4.36 12.30 -2.33
N ILE A 156 4.13 11.73 -1.15
CA ILE A 156 3.29 12.35 -0.12
C ILE A 156 4.17 12.89 1.00
N GLY A 157 4.05 14.19 1.29
CA GLY A 157 4.89 14.90 2.27
C GLY A 157 5.72 16.03 1.66
N ARG A 158 5.95 16.00 0.35
CA ARG A 158 6.30 17.20 -0.43
C ARG A 158 5.00 17.83 -0.91
N GLY A 159 4.84 19.14 -0.79
CA GLY A 159 3.64 19.87 -1.21
C GLY A 159 3.34 19.84 -2.72
N GLU A 160 3.81 18.82 -3.44
CA GLU A 160 3.55 18.62 -4.86
C GLU A 160 2.04 18.44 -5.05
N ARG A 161 1.44 19.34 -5.83
CA ARG A 161 0.11 19.14 -6.42
C ARG A 161 0.28 18.26 -7.65
N VAL A 162 -0.57 17.24 -7.78
CA VAL A 162 -0.80 16.56 -9.05
C VAL A 162 -1.78 17.41 -9.85
#